data_AF-A0A923W6X6-F1
#
_entry.id   AF-A0A923W6X6-F1
#
_cell.length_a   1.000
_cell.length_b   1.000
_cell.length_c   1.000
_cell.angle_alpha   90.00
_cell.angle_beta   90.00
_cell.angle_gamma   90.00
#
_symmetry.space_group_name_H-M   'P 1'
#
loop_
_entity.id
_entity.type
_entity.pdbx_description
1 polymer ?
#
loop_
_entity_poly.entity_id
_entity_poly.type
_entity_poly.pdbx_seq_one_letter_code
_entity_poly.pdbx_strand_id
1 'polypeptide(L)'
;MSDNLFIGTSGWTYPWRGILYSEDLPNAEFLPYYAQHFNTTEINSSFYHFTMLKTIEKWRDQTPDSFRICAKLHRSITTTSG
;
A
#
# COMPACT_ATOMS: atom_id res chain seq x y z
N MET A 1 10.68 6.68 -22.54
CA MET A 1 9.39 5.95 -22.51
C MET A 1 9.41 5.15 -21.22
N SER A 2 8.77 5.57 -20.13
CA SER A 2 7.59 6.43 -20.01
C SER A 2 7.70 7.37 -18.81
N ASP A 3 7.15 8.57 -18.95
CA ASP A 3 6.87 9.50 -17.86
C ASP A 3 6.14 8.80 -16.71
N ASN A 4 6.68 8.91 -15.48
CA ASN A 4 6.06 8.67 -14.15
C ASN A 4 4.70 7.92 -14.10
N LEU A 5 4.59 6.74 -14.71
CA LEU A 5 3.36 5.95 -14.71
C LEU A 5 3.39 4.98 -13.53
N PHE A 6 2.48 5.20 -12.58
CA PHE A 6 2.33 4.39 -11.39
C PHE A 6 1.03 3.57 -11.46
N ILE A 7 1.14 2.24 -11.45
CA ILE A 7 0.03 1.30 -11.54
C ILE A 7 0.04 0.42 -10.29
N GLY A 8 -1.10 0.35 -9.63
CA GLY A 8 -1.29 -0.37 -8.39
C GLY A 8 -2.76 -0.37 -7.96
N THR A 9 -3.00 -0.84 -6.75
CA THR A 9 -4.34 -1.07 -6.17
C THR A 9 -4.51 -0.34 -4.85
N SER A 10 -5.75 -0.23 -4.37
CA SER A 10 -6.14 0.38 -3.09
C SER A 10 -5.81 -0.51 -1.88
N GLY A 11 -4.52 -0.84 -1.75
CA GLY A 11 -3.96 -1.76 -0.77
C GLY A 11 -3.41 -3.01 -1.43
N TRP A 12 -2.91 -3.93 -0.61
CA TRP A 12 -2.33 -5.21 -1.05
C TRP A 12 -2.94 -6.43 -0.35
N THR A 13 -3.71 -6.26 0.73
CA THR A 13 -4.30 -7.38 1.46
C THR A 13 -5.65 -7.78 0.86
N TYR A 14 -5.61 -8.69 -0.11
CA TYR A 14 -6.79 -9.22 -0.80
C TYR A 14 -6.73 -10.76 -0.84
N PRO A 15 -7.88 -11.45 -1.06
CA PRO A 15 -7.93 -12.90 -1.20
C PRO A 15 -7.38 -13.35 -2.57
N TRP A 16 -6.11 -13.05 -2.82
CA TRP A 16 -5.41 -13.34 -4.08
C TRP A 16 -4.42 -14.49 -3.94
N ARG A 17 -4.57 -15.34 -2.93
CA ARG A 17 -3.84 -16.61 -2.88
C ARG A 17 -4.25 -17.48 -4.08
N GLY A 18 -3.27 -18.08 -4.74
CA GLY A 18 -3.46 -18.82 -5.99
C GLY A 18 -3.65 -17.92 -7.23
N ILE A 19 -3.66 -16.59 -7.08
CA ILE A 19 -3.78 -15.62 -8.19
C ILE A 19 -2.52 -14.78 -8.29
N LEU A 20 -2.20 -14.05 -7.22
CA LEU A 20 -0.98 -13.25 -7.07
C LEU A 20 -0.06 -13.85 -6.00
N TYR A 21 -0.62 -14.22 -4.85
CA TYR A 21 0.15 -14.76 -3.73
C TYR A 21 0.21 -16.29 -3.77
N SER A 22 1.31 -16.90 -3.34
CA SER A 22 1.31 -18.34 -3.11
C SER A 22 0.43 -18.70 -1.90
N GLU A 23 -0.05 -19.95 -1.87
CA GLU A 23 -0.92 -20.43 -0.78
C GLU A 23 -0.25 -20.33 0.60
N ASP A 24 1.07 -20.51 0.64
CA ASP A 24 1.90 -20.55 1.84
C ASP A 24 2.55 -19.19 2.19
N LEU A 25 2.41 -18.16 1.35
CA LEU A 25 3.07 -16.87 1.58
C LEU A 25 2.59 -16.25 2.90
N PRO A 26 3.47 -15.94 3.87
CA PRO A 26 3.04 -15.28 5.10
C PRO A 26 2.43 -13.90 4.81
N ASN A 27 1.38 -13.51 5.54
CA ASN A 27 0.73 -12.19 5.33
C ASN A 27 1.72 -11.01 5.50
N ALA A 28 2.75 -11.17 6.33
CA ALA A 28 3.79 -10.16 6.53
C ALA A 28 4.63 -9.88 5.26
N GLU A 29 4.68 -10.86 4.35
CA GLU A 29 5.41 -10.81 3.08
C GLU A 29 4.53 -10.34 1.91
N PHE A 30 3.25 -10.06 2.14
CA PHE A 30 2.36 -9.61 1.07
C PHE A 30 2.81 -8.30 0.42
N LEU A 31 3.23 -7.31 1.22
CA LEU A 31 3.72 -6.03 0.67
C LEU A 31 5.04 -6.20 -0.09
N PRO A 32 6.08 -6.85 0.48
CA PRO A 32 7.29 -7.20 -0.27
C PRO A 32 7.02 -7.93 -1.58
N TYR A 33 6.11 -8.90 -1.58
CA TYR A 33 5.74 -9.65 -2.79
C TYR A 33 5.00 -8.76 -3.79
N TYR A 34 4.00 -8.01 -3.32
CA TYR A 34 3.21 -7.09 -4.13
C TYR A 34 4.09 -6.05 -4.86
N ALA A 35 5.10 -5.51 -4.18
CA ALA A 35 6.03 -4.51 -4.72
C ALA A 35 6.98 -5.05 -5.81
N GLN A 36 7.01 -6.38 -6.04
CA GLN A 36 7.70 -6.98 -7.19
C GLN A 36 6.87 -6.92 -8.48
N HIS A 37 5.54 -6.74 -8.36
CA HIS A 37 4.62 -6.75 -9.50
C HIS A 37 4.04 -5.36 -9.82
N PHE A 38 3.91 -4.51 -8.81
CA PHE A 38 3.37 -3.14 -8.93
C PHE A 38 4.37 -2.13 -8.40
N ASN A 39 4.28 -0.88 -8.87
CA ASN A 39 5.18 0.21 -8.46
C ASN A 39 4.53 1.25 -7.55
N THR A 40 3.24 1.07 -7.20
CA THR A 40 2.55 1.91 -6.23
C THR A 40 1.42 1.16 -5.53
N THR A 41 0.90 1.73 -4.45
CA THR A 41 -0.36 1.32 -3.82
C THR A 41 -1.00 2.49 -3.07
N GLU A 42 -2.33 2.47 -2.92
CA GLU A 42 -3.07 3.46 -2.15
C GLU A 42 -3.48 2.92 -0.77
N ILE A 43 -3.35 3.75 0.28
CA ILE A 43 -3.63 3.38 1.68
C ILE A 43 -4.93 4.03 2.16
N ASN A 44 -5.99 3.24 2.30
CA ASN A 44 -7.25 3.72 2.84
C ASN A 44 -7.28 3.78 4.37
N SER A 45 -6.47 3.00 5.09
CA SER A 45 -6.48 3.00 6.57
C SER A 45 -6.16 4.38 7.16
N SER A 46 -5.31 5.14 6.46
CA SER A 46 -4.96 6.53 6.78
C SER A 46 -6.15 7.50 6.79
N PHE A 47 -7.26 7.17 6.10
CA PHE A 47 -8.50 7.92 6.15
C PHE A 47 -9.16 7.87 7.54
N TYR A 48 -9.03 6.73 8.24
CA TYR A 48 -9.70 6.48 9.52
C TYR A 48 -8.80 6.71 10.73
N HIS A 49 -7.50 6.46 10.57
CA HIS A 49 -6.51 6.54 11.65
C HIS A 49 -5.22 7.17 11.13
N PHE A 50 -4.60 8.03 11.93
CA PHE A 50 -3.24 8.46 11.63
C PHE A 50 -2.29 7.26 11.65
N THR A 51 -1.55 7.08 10.56
CA THR A 51 -0.58 5.99 10.45
C THR A 51 0.64 6.31 11.32
N MET A 52 1.05 5.35 12.16
CA MET A 52 2.22 5.52 13.02
C MET A 52 3.50 5.58 12.18
N LEU A 53 4.47 6.40 12.61
CA LEU A 53 5.77 6.52 11.94
C LEU A 53 6.44 5.16 11.72
N LYS A 54 6.47 4.32 12.77
CA LYS A 54 7.03 2.95 12.70
C LYS A 54 6.40 2.08 11.61
N THR A 55 5.10 2.27 11.35
CA THR A 55 4.40 1.56 10.28
C THR A 55 4.86 2.05 8.90
N ILE A 56 5.02 3.36 8.73
CA ILE A 56 5.53 3.96 7.49
C ILE A 56 6.97 3.51 7.22
N GLU A 57 7.83 3.54 8.24
CA GLU A 57 9.21 3.06 8.15
C GLU A 57 9.25 1.59 7.74
N LYS A 58 8.39 0.75 8.33
CA LYS A 58 8.30 -0.65 7.94
C LYS A 58 7.90 -0.81 6.47
N TRP A 59 6.92 -0.06 5.97
CA TRP A 59 6.54 -0.12 4.55
C TRP A 59 7.66 0.34 3.61
N ARG A 60 8.38 1.40 3.98
CA ARG A 60 9.57 1.85 3.26
C ARG A 60 10.60 0.72 3.17
N ASP A 61 10.92 0.10 4.30
CA ASP A 61 11.95 -0.95 4.37
C ASP A 61 11.54 -2.25 3.65
N GLN A 62 10.23 -2.45 3.43
CA GLN A 62 9.67 -3.60 2.73
C GLN A 62 9.50 -3.41 1.22
N THR A 63 9.79 -2.22 0.67
CA THR A 63 9.56 -1.90 -0.75
C THR A 63 10.79 -1.26 -1.39
N PRO A 64 10.96 -1.36 -2.72
CA PRO A 64 12.06 -0.66 -3.40
C PRO A 64 11.98 0.86 -3.27
N ASP A 65 13.11 1.57 -3.33
CA ASP A 65 13.18 3.05 -3.26
C ASP A 65 12.33 3.76 -4.33
N SER A 66 12.10 3.09 -5.47
CA SER A 66 11.26 3.59 -6.55
C SER A 66 9.76 3.40 -6.31
N PHE A 67 9.36 2.57 -5.35
CA PHE A 67 7.96 2.32 -5.02
C PHE A 67 7.35 3.58 -4.39
N ARG A 68 6.06 3.78 -4.65
CA ARG A 68 5.31 4.93 -4.11
C ARG A 68 4.10 4.45 -3.32
N ILE A 69 3.86 5.12 -2.20
CA ILE A 69 2.67 4.89 -1.39
C ILE A 69 1.82 6.15 -1.45
N CYS A 70 0.58 6.01 -1.89
CA CYS A 70 -0.39 7.08 -1.94
C CYS A 70 -1.31 6.99 -0.71
N ALA A 71 -1.06 7.80 0.31
CA ALA A 71 -1.92 7.81 1.50
C ALA A 71 -3.17 8.67 1.27
N LYS A 72 -4.34 8.14 1.62
CA LYS A 72 -5.58 8.91 1.61
C LYS A 72 -5.56 9.97 2.71
N LEU A 73 -6.03 11.17 2.40
CA LEU A 73 -6.14 12.21 3.42
C LEU A 73 -7.09 11.76 4.54
N HIS A 74 -6.75 12.11 5.78
CA HIS A 74 -7.55 11.74 6.95
C HIS A 74 -8.95 12.39 6.88
N ARG A 75 -9.99 11.66 7.33
CA ARG A 75 -11.39 12.12 7.27
C ARG A 75 -11.64 13.46 7.96
N SER A 76 -10.86 13.80 8.99
CA SER A 76 -10.98 15.09 9.69
C SER A 76 -10.64 16.28 8.80
N ILE A 77 -9.96 16.05 7.69
CA ILE A 77 -9.57 17.08 6.70
C ILE A 77 -10.59 17.10 5.56
N THR A 78 -11.02 15.93 5.11
CA THR A 78 -11.81 15.79 3.88
C THR A 78 -13.32 15.78 4.11
N THR A 79 -13.78 15.61 5.35
CA THR A 79 -15.20 15.46 5.66
C THR A 79 -15.60 16.45 6.74
N THR A 80 -16.38 17.44 6.36
CA THR A 80 -17.00 18.39 7.30
C THR A 80 -18.10 17.66 8.07
N SER A 81 -18.02 17.69 9.40
CA SER A 81 -19.17 17.37 10.25
C SER A 81 -20.19 18.50 10.08
N GLY A 82 -21.35 18.19 9.48
CA GLY A 82 -22.50 19.11 9.49
C GLY A 82 -23.11 19.24 10.86
#